data_AF-A0AAD1WHH8-F1
#
_entry.id   AF-A0AAD1WHH8-F1
#
_cell.length_a   1.000
_cell.length_b   1.000
_cell.length_c   1.000
_cell.angle_alpha   90.00
_cell.angle_beta   90.00
_cell.angle_gamma   90.00
#
_symmetry.space_group_name_H-M   'P 1'
#
loop_
_entity.id
_entity.type
_entity.pdbx_description
1 polymer ?
#
loop_
_entity_poly.entity_id
_entity_poly.type
_entity_poly.pdbx_seq_one_letter_code
_entity_poly.pdbx_strand_id
1 'polypeptide(L)'
;MTAQPYTRSVIPRLLNAAKTVIPIYWKQANTPPITRWLEEVETTRKFEDLMANTPKLRDRYTTRWFHWIRLTASNDFQRRLATR
;
A
#
# COMPACT_ATOMS: atom_id res chain seq x y z
N MET A 1 -23.94 -1.57 26.43
CA MET A 1 -22.74 -0.75 26.12
C MET A 1 -22.48 -0.86 24.63
N THR A 2 -22.93 0.12 23.85
CA THR A 2 -22.70 0.15 22.39
C THR A 2 -21.25 0.58 22.15
N ALA A 3 -20.42 -0.34 21.65
CA ALA A 3 -19.03 -0.04 21.31
C ALA A 3 -19.01 1.08 20.25
N GLN A 4 -18.44 2.24 20.60
CA GLN A 4 -18.14 3.29 19.64
C GLN A 4 -17.21 2.71 18.56
N PRO A 5 -17.53 2.83 17.26
CA PRO A 5 -16.64 2.36 16.21
C PRO A 5 -15.31 3.10 16.36
N TYR A 6 -14.21 2.35 16.47
CA TYR A 6 -12.87 2.90 16.61
C TYR A 6 -12.56 3.82 15.42
N THR A 7 -12.68 5.13 15.63
CA THR A 7 -12.41 6.16 14.63
C THR A 7 -10.90 6.35 14.51
N ARG A 8 -10.28 5.47 13.73
CA ARG A 8 -8.86 5.60 13.38
C ARG A 8 -8.67 6.95 12.67
N SER A 9 -7.73 7.77 13.16
CA SER A 9 -7.45 9.09 12.61
C SER A 9 -7.21 9.01 11.09
N VAL A 10 -7.76 9.98 10.36
CA VAL A 10 -7.59 10.10 8.89
C VAL A 10 -6.17 10.54 8.54
N ILE A 11 -5.48 11.24 9.46
CA ILE A 11 -4.15 11.81 9.25
C ILE A 11 -3.10 10.75 8.85
N PRO A 12 -2.96 9.62 9.57
CA PRO A 12 -2.07 8.53 9.15
C PRO A 12 -2.32 8.02 7.73
N ARG A 13 -3.59 7.89 7.33
CA ARG A 13 -3.96 7.39 6.00
C ARG A 13 -3.57 8.38 4.91
N LEU A 14 -3.78 9.68 5.15
CA LEU A 14 -3.33 10.74 4.25
C LEU A 14 -1.81 10.78 4.12
N LEU A 15 -1.08 10.64 5.23
CA LEU A 15 0.38 10.61 5.22
C LEU A 15 0.93 9.38 4.47
N ASN A 16 0.31 8.23 4.64
CA ASN A 16 0.68 7.01 3.93
C ASN A 16 0.38 7.10 2.43
N ALA A 17 -0.78 7.63 2.04
CA ALA A 17 -1.09 7.92 0.65
C ALA A 17 -0.13 8.97 0.04
N ALA A 18 0.28 9.98 0.81
CA ALA A 18 1.28 10.95 0.35
C ALA A 18 2.64 10.29 0.07
N LYS A 19 3.06 9.35 0.91
CA LYS A 19 4.30 8.58 0.70
C LYS A 19 4.27 7.70 -0.56
N THR A 20 3.09 7.29 -1.03
CA THR A 20 2.96 6.52 -2.29
C THR A 20 2.85 7.44 -3.49
N VAL A 21 1.97 8.45 -3.43
CA VAL A 21 1.68 9.35 -4.57
C VAL A 21 2.85 10.29 -4.87
N ILE A 22 3.43 10.95 -3.86
CA ILE A 22 4.42 12.02 -4.11
C ILE A 22 5.62 11.49 -4.90
N PRO A 23 6.28 10.37 -4.55
CA PRO A 23 7.46 9.91 -5.30
C PRO A 23 7.17 9.57 -6.76
N ILE A 24 5.96 9.08 -7.06
CA ILE A 24 5.56 8.71 -8.43
C ILE A 24 5.41 9.96 -9.31
N TYR A 25 4.83 11.02 -8.76
CA TYR A 25 4.53 12.24 -9.51
C TYR A 25 5.57 13.35 -9.32
N TRP A 26 6.49 13.24 -8.35
CA TRP A 26 7.52 14.25 -8.06
C TRP A 26 8.43 14.53 -9.27
N LYS A 27 8.67 13.53 -10.11
CA LYS A 27 9.50 13.65 -11.32
C LYS A 27 8.66 13.94 -12.58
N GLN A 28 7.35 14.08 -12.46
CA GLN A 28 6.45 14.33 -13.57
C GLN A 28 6.15 15.83 -13.65
N ALA A 29 5.98 16.35 -14.87
CA ALA A 29 5.60 17.75 -15.08
C ALA A 29 4.16 18.04 -14.62
N ASN A 30 3.34 16.99 -14.44
CA ASN A 30 1.93 17.10 -14.13
C ASN A 30 1.65 16.72 -12.68
N THR A 31 0.91 17.59 -11.99
CA THR A 31 0.39 17.31 -10.64
C THR A 31 -0.60 16.14 -10.69
N PRO A 32 -0.54 15.21 -9.72
CA PRO A 32 -1.50 14.12 -9.64
C PRO A 32 -2.92 14.68 -9.44
N PRO A 33 -3.92 14.17 -10.18
CA PRO A 33 -5.30 14.59 -10.00
C PRO A 33 -5.80 14.17 -8.61
N ILE A 34 -6.75 14.94 -8.05
CA ILE A 34 -7.31 14.67 -6.72
C ILE A 34 -7.94 13.27 -6.62
N THR A 35 -8.47 12.75 -7.72
CA THR A 35 -8.99 11.37 -7.81
C THR A 35 -7.93 10.34 -7.44
N ARG A 36 -6.67 10.53 -7.87
CA ARG A 36 -5.57 9.63 -7.49
C ARG A 36 -5.25 9.66 -6.01
N TRP A 37 -5.30 10.84 -5.40
CA TRP A 37 -5.13 10.96 -3.95
C TRP A 37 -6.22 10.20 -3.20
N LEU A 38 -7.48 10.37 -3.61
CA LEU A 38 -8.62 9.69 -2.97
C LEU A 38 -8.54 8.16 -3.12
N GLU A 39 -8.14 7.67 -4.29
CA GLU A 39 -7.96 6.23 -4.53
C GLU A 39 -6.86 5.62 -3.66
N GLU A 40 -5.73 6.31 -3.49
CA GLU A 40 -4.63 5.85 -2.64
C GLU A 40 -4.99 5.90 -1.14
N VAL A 41 -5.73 6.93 -0.71
CA VAL A 41 -6.25 7.01 0.66
C VAL A 41 -7.21 5.86 0.95
N GLU A 42 -8.13 5.55 0.02
CA GLU A 42 -9.07 4.45 0.19
C GLU A 42 -8.39 3.08 0.16
N THR A 43 -7.37 2.92 -0.68
CA THR A 43 -6.55 1.70 -0.74
C THR A 43 -5.80 1.49 0.57
N THR A 44 -5.16 2.55 1.09
CA THR A 44 -4.48 2.54 2.39
C THR A 44 -5.44 2.20 3.52
N ARG A 45 -6.63 2.81 3.53
CA ARG A 45 -7.67 2.52 4.52
C ARG A 45 -8.08 1.04 4.51
N LYS A 46 -8.41 0.50 3.33
CA LYS A 46 -8.80 -0.91 3.18
C LYS A 46 -7.70 -1.85 3.65
N PHE A 47 -6.45 -1.54 3.31
CA PHE A 47 -5.31 -2.34 3.73
C PHE A 47 -5.14 -2.33 5.26
N GLU A 48 -5.19 -1.15 5.88
CA GLU A 48 -5.10 -0.99 7.33
C GLU A 48 -6.25 -1.71 8.08
N ASP A 49 -7.46 -1.67 7.52
CA ASP A 49 -8.63 -2.33 8.09
C ASP A 49 -8.54 -3.86 7.96
N LEU A 50 -8.06 -4.37 6.82
CA LEU A 50 -7.78 -5.80 6.61
C LEU A 50 -6.72 -6.32 7.60
N MET A 51 -5.65 -5.54 7.79
CA MET A 51 -4.54 -5.88 8.69
C MET A 51 -4.96 -5.84 10.17
N ALA A 52 -5.87 -4.94 10.55
CA ALA A 52 -6.37 -4.82 11.92
C ALA A 52 -7.38 -5.91 12.28
N ASN A 53 -8.29 -6.26 11.36
CA ASN A 53 -9.42 -7.14 11.67
C ASN A 53 -9.15 -8.63 11.46
N THR A 54 -8.02 -9.00 10.82
CA THR A 54 -7.76 -10.41 10.52
C THR A 54 -6.30 -10.82 10.72
N PRO A 55 -5.89 -11.15 11.96
CA PRO A 55 -4.51 -11.51 12.29
C PRO A 55 -3.94 -12.65 11.43
N LYS A 56 -4.77 -13.67 11.14
CA LYS A 56 -4.38 -14.80 10.28
C LYS A 56 -4.14 -14.40 8.82
N LEU A 57 -4.91 -13.43 8.31
CA LEU A 57 -4.67 -12.89 6.97
C LEU A 57 -3.45 -11.98 6.96
N ARG A 58 -3.24 -11.19 8.01
CA ARG A 58 -2.03 -10.37 8.16
C ARG A 58 -0.78 -11.23 8.01
N ASP A 59 -0.66 -12.35 8.71
CA ASP A 59 0.50 -13.23 8.58
C ASP A 59 0.65 -13.79 7.16
N ARG A 60 -0.45 -14.28 6.57
CA ARG A 60 -0.46 -14.80 5.20
C ARG A 60 -0.03 -13.74 4.16
N TYR A 61 -0.57 -12.52 4.26
CA TYR A 61 -0.23 -11.43 3.36
C TYR A 61 1.19 -10.93 3.58
N THR A 62 1.64 -10.85 4.85
CA THR A 62 3.01 -10.46 5.20
C THR A 62 4.00 -11.47 4.63
N THR A 63 3.79 -12.77 4.82
CA THR A 63 4.62 -13.84 4.25
C THR A 63 4.64 -13.78 2.72
N ARG A 64 3.47 -13.62 2.08
CA ARG A 64 3.39 -13.51 0.62
C ARG A 64 4.11 -12.28 0.08
N TRP A 65 3.99 -11.14 0.77
CA TRP A 65 4.69 -9.90 0.43
C TRP A 65 6.20 -10.05 0.58
N PHE A 66 6.68 -10.67 1.66
CA PHE A 66 8.10 -10.99 1.84
C PHE A 66 8.63 -11.90 0.75
N HIS A 67 7.88 -12.95 0.37
CA HIS A 67 8.27 -13.82 -0.74
C HIS A 67 8.32 -13.05 -2.07
N TRP A 68 7.37 -12.16 -2.33
CA TRP A 68 7.37 -11.32 -3.52
C TRP A 68 8.60 -10.40 -3.55
N ILE A 69 8.89 -9.67 -2.48
CA ILE A 69 10.09 -8.82 -2.39
C ILE A 69 11.35 -9.64 -2.64
N ARG A 70 11.50 -10.78 -1.96
CA ARG A 70 12.66 -11.66 -2.11
C ARG A 70 12.80 -12.20 -3.54
N LEU A 71 11.68 -12.52 -4.20
CA LEU A 71 11.67 -12.93 -5.61
C LEU A 71 12.11 -11.76 -6.52
N THR A 72 11.54 -10.57 -6.35
CA THR A 72 11.85 -9.40 -7.17
C THR A 72 13.28 -8.89 -6.99
N ALA A 73 13.86 -9.08 -5.80
CA ALA A 73 15.26 -8.79 -5.50
C ALA A 73 16.22 -9.89 -6.00
N SER A 74 15.71 -11.05 -6.44
CA SER A 74 16.56 -12.11 -6.96
C SER A 74 17.04 -11.79 -8.38
N ASN A 75 18.32 -12.06 -8.64
CA ASN A 75 18.94 -11.85 -9.96
C ASN A 75 18.24 -12.66 -11.06
N ASP A 76 17.68 -13.82 -10.73
CA ASP A 76 17.00 -14.68 -11.70
C ASP A 76 15.68 -14.09 -12.20
N PHE A 77 14.93 -13.41 -11.33
CA PHE A 77 13.71 -12.71 -11.74
C PHE A 77 14.03 -11.51 -12.64
N GLN A 78 15.06 -10.73 -12.29
CA GLN A 78 15.53 -9.60 -13.10
C GLN A 78 16.01 -10.06 -14.48
N ARG A 79 16.75 -11.18 -14.56
CA ARG A 79 17.21 -11.78 -15.83
C ARG A 79 16.04 -12.21 -16.73
N ARG A 80 15.00 -12.82 -16.16
CA ARG A 80 13.80 -13.25 -16.88
C ARG A 80 12.94 -12.09 -17.38
N LEU A 81 12.96 -10.95 -16.68
CA LEU A 81 12.32 -9.71 -17.15
C LEU A 81 13.08 -9.06 -18.31
N ALA A 82 14.41 -9.13 -18.31
CA ALA A 82 15.25 -8.55 -19.36
C ALA A 82 15.26 -9.33 -20.70
N THR A 83 14.67 -10.53 -20.72
CA THR A 83 14.58 -11.39 -21.93
C THR A 83 13.20 -11.35 -22.60
N ARG A 84 12.30 -10.48 -22.16
CA ARG A 84 11.02 -10.17 -22.81
C ARG A 84 11.08 -8.81 -23.49
#